data_AF-A0AAU2VQU4-F1
#
_entry.id   AF-A0AAU2VQU4-F1
#
_cell.length_a   1.000
_cell.length_b   1.000
_cell.length_c   1.000
_cell.angle_alpha   90.00
_cell.angle_beta   90.00
_cell.angle_gamma   90.00
#
_symmetry.space_group_name_H-M   'P 1'
#
loop_
_entity.id
_entity.type
_entity.pdbx_description
1 polymer ?
#
loop_
_entity_poly.entity_id
_entity_poly.type
_entity_poly.pdbx_seq_one_letter_code
_entity_poly.pdbx_strand_id
1 'polypeptide(L)'
;MTPTEAAFLPGLELSRILYEEAVRPVLDAAFPGLPYAAARIGPGSEVLGFDTVRSADHDWGPRLDLFLVAEDVAAHGGTTRRLLADRLPKEIRGRPTHFRPADDPLDPVGHMAATDGPVPYHGRPFLVLHAERFARPLAASVTDPELRGRPLTGSVDQWADSTDLLTGAGGEALRAAEAATARG
;
A
#
# COMPACT_ATOMS: atom_id res chain seq x y z
N MET A 1 -4.37 -18.24 20.81
CA MET A 1 -5.40 -19.19 20.31
C MET A 1 -5.35 -19.12 18.79
N THR A 2 -4.93 -20.19 18.12
CA THR A 2 -4.86 -20.22 16.65
C THR A 2 -6.29 -20.18 16.09
N PRO A 3 -6.65 -19.24 15.20
CA PRO A 3 -7.97 -19.21 14.60
C PRO A 3 -8.24 -20.52 13.86
N THR A 4 -9.39 -21.14 14.09
CA THR A 4 -9.91 -22.21 13.22
C THR A 4 -10.35 -21.61 11.89
N GLU A 5 -10.33 -22.40 10.82
CA GLU A 5 -10.73 -22.00 9.46
C GLU A 5 -12.18 -21.46 9.42
N ALA A 6 -13.06 -21.98 10.27
CA ALA A 6 -14.44 -21.50 10.44
C ALA A 6 -14.57 -20.12 11.12
N ALA A 7 -13.50 -19.59 11.72
CA ALA A 7 -13.45 -18.27 12.37
C ALA A 7 -12.56 -17.28 11.59
N PHE A 8 -12.07 -17.66 10.41
CA PHE A 8 -11.30 -16.79 9.55
C PHE A 8 -12.21 -15.79 8.83
N LEU A 9 -11.92 -14.51 8.98
CA LEU A 9 -12.60 -13.44 8.26
C LEU A 9 -11.65 -12.89 7.20
N PRO A 10 -11.99 -12.91 5.90
CA PRO A 10 -11.12 -12.41 4.86
C PRO A 10 -10.64 -10.97 5.12
N GLY A 11 -9.42 -10.67 4.70
CA GLY A 11 -8.75 -9.39 4.92
C GLY A 11 -9.53 -8.23 4.31
N LEU A 12 -10.13 -8.41 3.12
CA LEU A 12 -11.02 -7.41 2.52
C LEU A 12 -12.27 -7.13 3.35
N GLU A 13 -12.81 -8.15 4.02
CA GLU A 13 -13.95 -7.98 4.90
C GLU A 13 -13.55 -7.24 6.19
N LEU A 14 -12.39 -7.56 6.76
CA LEU A 14 -11.81 -6.79 7.87
C LEU A 14 -11.54 -5.33 7.50
N SER A 15 -11.01 -5.07 6.30
CA SER A 15 -10.79 -3.72 5.78
C SER A 15 -12.10 -2.95 5.59
N ARG A 16 -13.15 -3.61 5.09
CA ARG A 16 -14.48 -3.03 4.96
C ARG A 16 -15.07 -2.66 6.33
N ILE A 17 -14.96 -3.56 7.32
CA ILE A 17 -15.42 -3.29 8.68
C ILE A 17 -14.64 -2.12 9.30
N LEU A 18 -13.30 -2.10 9.16
CA LEU A 18 -12.48 -0.97 9.60
C LEU A 18 -12.95 0.34 8.97
N TYR A 19 -13.27 0.34 7.68
CA TYR A 19 -13.77 1.52 7.00
C TYR A 19 -15.10 2.00 7.59
N GLU A 20 -16.09 1.12 7.63
CA GLU A 20 -17.46 1.42 8.03
C GLU A 20 -17.56 1.85 9.50
N GLU A 21 -16.86 1.14 10.39
CA GLU A 21 -17.00 1.31 11.85
C GLU A 21 -16.03 2.35 12.43
N ALA A 22 -14.88 2.61 11.79
CA ALA A 22 -13.83 3.44 12.38
C ALA A 22 -13.38 4.60 11.49
N VAL A 23 -12.99 4.34 10.23
CA VAL A 23 -12.40 5.39 9.38
C VAL A 23 -13.46 6.41 8.94
N ARG A 24 -14.58 5.94 8.37
CA ARG A 24 -15.64 6.81 7.85
C ARG A 24 -16.23 7.74 8.92
N PRO A 25 -16.60 7.27 10.13
CA PRO A 25 -17.13 8.17 11.17
C PRO A 25 -16.13 9.26 11.59
N VAL A 26 -14.83 8.94 11.63
CA VAL A 26 -13.76 9.90 11.93
C VAL A 26 -13.67 10.99 10.86
N LEU A 27 -13.76 10.61 9.57
CA LEU A 27 -13.71 11.53 8.44
C LEU A 27 -14.99 12.38 8.35
N ASP A 28 -16.17 11.77 8.43
CA ASP A 28 -17.47 12.46 8.35
C ASP A 28 -17.60 13.53 9.44
N ALA A 29 -17.10 13.26 10.64
CA ALA A 29 -17.13 14.22 11.76
C ALA A 29 -16.09 15.34 11.63
N ALA A 30 -14.90 15.06 11.10
CA ALA A 30 -13.80 16.04 11.04
C ALA A 30 -13.81 16.87 9.75
N PHE A 31 -14.27 16.30 8.64
CA PHE A 31 -14.27 16.90 7.32
C PHE A 31 -15.61 16.64 6.60
N PRO A 32 -16.72 17.25 7.06
CA PRO A 32 -18.03 17.01 6.47
C PRO A 32 -18.03 17.33 4.96
N GLY A 33 -18.38 16.34 4.13
CA GLY A 33 -18.48 16.49 2.69
C GLY A 33 -17.15 16.45 1.92
N LEU A 34 -16.03 16.11 2.58
CA LEU A 34 -14.74 15.93 1.90
C LEU A 34 -14.84 14.81 0.85
N PRO A 35 -14.55 15.09 -0.43
CA PRO A 35 -14.50 14.05 -1.44
C PRO A 35 -13.28 13.15 -1.25
N TYR A 36 -13.50 11.85 -1.08
CA TYR A 36 -12.43 10.87 -1.05
C TYR A 36 -12.90 9.51 -1.57
N ALA A 37 -11.95 8.66 -1.97
CA ALA A 37 -12.18 7.23 -2.16
C ALA A 37 -11.42 6.44 -1.10
N ALA A 38 -11.95 5.28 -0.73
CA ALA A 38 -11.35 4.36 0.24
C ALA A 38 -11.27 2.98 -0.38
N ALA A 39 -10.08 2.38 -0.46
CA ALA A 39 -9.92 1.06 -1.05
C ALA A 39 -8.69 0.33 -0.49
N ARG A 40 -8.77 -1.00 -0.38
CA ARG A 40 -7.59 -1.85 -0.14
C ARG A 40 -7.00 -2.22 -1.51
N ILE A 41 -5.83 -1.67 -1.86
CA ILE A 41 -5.15 -1.95 -3.14
C ILE A 41 -3.64 -2.22 -2.96
N GLY A 42 -2.99 -2.78 -3.98
CA GLY A 42 -1.58 -3.16 -3.93
C GLY A 42 -1.38 -4.65 -3.62
N PRO A 43 -0.21 -5.07 -3.14
CA PRO A 43 0.08 -6.49 -2.94
C PRO A 43 -0.63 -7.02 -1.69
N GLY A 44 -0.87 -8.33 -1.65
CA GLY A 44 -1.52 -9.02 -0.53
C GLY A 44 -2.49 -10.07 -1.04
N SER A 45 -2.46 -11.26 -0.45
CA SER A 45 -3.35 -12.38 -0.85
C SER A 45 -4.83 -12.03 -0.73
N GLU A 46 -5.19 -11.13 0.19
CA GLU A 46 -6.57 -10.69 0.40
C GLU A 46 -7.08 -9.84 -0.77
N VAL A 47 -6.22 -9.07 -1.43
CA VAL A 47 -6.62 -8.23 -2.57
C VAL A 47 -7.10 -9.08 -3.74
N LEU A 48 -6.56 -10.29 -3.87
CA LEU A 48 -6.94 -11.28 -4.88
C LEU A 48 -8.00 -12.28 -4.40
N GLY A 49 -8.39 -12.22 -3.12
CA GLY A 49 -9.34 -13.16 -2.51
C GLY A 49 -8.78 -14.57 -2.25
N PHE A 50 -7.46 -14.72 -2.16
CA PHE A 50 -6.78 -16.00 -1.89
C PHE A 50 -6.27 -16.12 -0.45
N ASP A 51 -6.65 -15.20 0.42
CA ASP A 51 -6.16 -15.20 1.80
C ASP A 51 -6.76 -16.34 2.62
N THR A 52 -5.93 -16.88 3.50
CA THR A 52 -6.29 -17.98 4.40
C THR A 52 -5.86 -17.65 5.81
N VAL A 53 -6.17 -18.53 6.77
CA VAL A 53 -5.69 -18.40 8.16
C VAL A 53 -4.17 -18.17 8.23
N ARG A 54 -3.40 -18.83 7.35
CA ARG A 54 -1.95 -18.66 7.29
C ARG A 54 -1.57 -17.23 6.94
N SER A 55 -2.27 -16.58 6.01
CA SER A 55 -1.98 -15.19 5.61
C SER A 55 -2.02 -14.22 6.79
N ALA A 56 -2.69 -14.53 7.90
CA ALA A 56 -2.82 -13.63 9.03
C ALA A 56 -1.55 -13.45 9.89
N ASP A 57 -0.45 -14.16 9.59
CA ASP A 57 0.82 -14.01 10.29
C ASP A 57 1.67 -12.82 9.81
N HIS A 58 1.41 -12.30 8.60
CA HIS A 58 2.08 -11.12 8.05
C HIS A 58 1.31 -10.44 6.92
N ASP A 59 1.57 -9.15 6.69
CA ASP A 59 1.08 -8.34 5.57
C ASP A 59 -0.41 -8.52 5.25
N TRP A 60 -1.21 -8.77 6.28
CA TRP A 60 -2.64 -9.08 6.19
C TRP A 60 -3.38 -8.46 7.37
N GLY A 61 -4.65 -8.12 7.18
CA GLY A 61 -5.52 -7.62 8.25
C GLY A 61 -6.25 -6.32 7.89
N PRO A 62 -6.92 -5.69 8.88
CA PRO A 62 -7.76 -4.53 8.69
C PRO A 62 -6.93 -3.31 8.27
N ARG A 63 -6.84 -3.05 6.97
CA ARG A 63 -6.13 -1.90 6.40
C ARG A 63 -6.69 -1.47 5.04
N LEU A 64 -6.57 -0.20 4.68
CA LEU A 64 -7.03 0.39 3.42
C LEU A 64 -6.31 1.71 3.11
N ASP A 65 -6.37 2.17 1.87
CA ASP A 65 -5.81 3.45 1.45
C ASP A 65 -6.94 4.47 1.25
N LEU A 66 -6.68 5.73 1.65
CA LEU A 66 -7.55 6.87 1.37
C LEU A 66 -6.97 7.68 0.22
N PHE A 67 -7.79 7.92 -0.80
CA PHE A 67 -7.43 8.69 -1.98
C PHE A 67 -8.18 10.00 -1.96
N LEU A 68 -7.42 11.09 -1.95
CA LEU A 68 -7.91 12.45 -2.04
C LEU A 68 -7.23 13.13 -3.23
N VAL A 69 -7.82 14.21 -3.73
CA VAL A 69 -7.13 15.07 -4.71
C VAL A 69 -5.91 15.73 -4.06
N ALA A 70 -4.93 16.11 -4.89
CA ALA A 70 -3.63 16.58 -4.40
C ALA A 70 -3.75 17.80 -3.47
N GLU A 71 -4.70 18.68 -3.77
CA GLU A 71 -5.04 19.87 -2.99
C GLU A 71 -5.50 19.49 -1.57
N ASP A 72 -6.39 18.50 -1.46
CA ASP A 72 -6.91 18.03 -0.18
C ASP A 72 -5.87 17.21 0.59
N VAL A 73 -4.98 16.49 -0.09
CA VAL A 73 -3.82 15.87 0.56
C VAL A 73 -2.92 16.94 1.18
N ALA A 74 -2.64 18.02 0.45
CA ALA A 74 -1.82 19.12 0.96
C ALA A 74 -2.50 19.86 2.12
N ALA A 75 -3.80 20.10 2.04
CA ALA A 75 -4.57 20.83 3.04
C ALA A 75 -4.86 20.00 4.31
N HIS A 76 -5.19 18.72 4.14
CA HIS A 76 -5.77 17.90 5.21
C HIS A 76 -4.94 16.65 5.55
N GLY A 77 -4.04 16.20 4.68
CA GLY A 77 -3.35 14.91 4.82
C GLY A 77 -2.63 14.71 6.17
N GLY A 78 -1.93 15.73 6.67
CA GLY A 78 -1.27 15.66 7.98
C GLY A 78 -2.26 15.53 9.14
N THR A 79 -3.34 16.31 9.11
CA THR A 79 -4.40 16.28 10.12
C THR A 79 -5.18 14.97 10.07
N THR A 80 -5.51 14.48 8.88
CA THR A 80 -6.18 13.19 8.66
C THR A 80 -5.37 12.03 9.24
N ARG A 81 -4.06 11.96 8.96
CA ARG A 81 -3.18 10.92 9.52
C ARG A 81 -3.15 10.94 11.05
N ARG A 82 -3.03 12.13 11.66
CA ARG A 82 -3.01 12.27 13.11
C ARG A 82 -4.34 11.87 13.74
N LEU A 83 -5.45 12.39 13.21
CA LEU A 83 -6.79 12.06 13.69
C LEU A 83 -7.10 10.58 13.63
N LEU A 84 -6.71 9.90 12.55
CA LEU A 84 -6.87 8.45 12.43
C LEU A 84 -5.94 7.74 13.42
N ALA A 85 -4.69 8.18 13.55
CA ALA A 85 -3.77 7.59 14.51
C ALA A 85 -4.28 7.62 15.96
N ASP A 86 -4.90 8.73 16.34
CA ASP A 86 -5.39 8.92 17.70
C ASP A 86 -6.73 8.22 17.95
N ARG A 87 -7.59 8.11 16.93
CA ARG A 87 -9.00 7.68 17.10
C ARG A 87 -9.31 6.28 16.60
N LEU A 88 -8.43 5.64 15.83
CA LEU A 88 -8.69 4.27 15.39
C LEU A 88 -8.77 3.32 16.59
N PRO A 89 -9.73 2.36 16.58
CA PRO A 89 -9.79 1.33 17.60
C PRO A 89 -8.53 0.48 17.53
N LYS A 90 -8.07 -0.06 18.67
CA LYS A 90 -6.87 -0.90 18.71
C LYS A 90 -7.06 -2.23 18.00
N GLU A 91 -8.31 -2.69 17.94
CA GLU A 91 -8.68 -3.94 17.30
C GLU A 91 -9.99 -3.83 16.52
N ILE A 92 -10.08 -4.62 15.45
CA ILE A 92 -11.32 -4.90 14.72
C ILE A 92 -11.49 -6.41 14.70
N ARG A 93 -12.61 -6.89 15.25
CA ARG A 93 -12.93 -8.33 15.33
C ARG A 93 -11.79 -9.17 15.93
N GLY A 94 -11.15 -8.65 16.98
CA GLY A 94 -10.04 -9.31 17.69
C GLY A 94 -8.72 -9.32 16.92
N ARG A 95 -8.59 -8.55 15.83
CA ARG A 95 -7.35 -8.36 15.08
C ARG A 95 -6.80 -6.96 15.32
N PRO A 96 -5.50 -6.80 15.63
CA PRO A 96 -4.90 -5.48 15.78
C PRO A 96 -5.06 -4.66 14.49
N THR A 97 -5.34 -3.37 14.65
CA THR A 97 -5.35 -2.39 13.54
C THR A 97 -3.99 -1.73 13.36
N HIS A 98 -3.07 -1.96 14.30
CA HIS A 98 -1.72 -1.44 14.27
C HIS A 98 -0.78 -2.42 13.59
N PHE A 99 -0.06 -1.91 12.59
CA PHE A 99 1.03 -2.60 11.92
C PHE A 99 2.36 -2.04 12.40
N ARG A 100 3.19 -2.90 12.98
CA ARG A 100 4.54 -2.52 13.38
C ARG A 100 5.39 -2.22 12.13
N PRO A 101 6.22 -1.17 12.15
CA PRO A 101 7.25 -0.98 11.14
C PRO A 101 8.12 -2.24 11.02
N ALA A 102 8.56 -2.57 9.81
CA ALA A 102 9.55 -3.62 9.62
C ALA A 102 10.85 -3.26 10.35
N ASP A 103 11.40 -4.21 11.10
CA ASP A 103 12.67 -4.01 11.82
C ASP A 103 13.87 -4.03 10.85
N ASP A 104 13.73 -4.75 9.73
CA ASP A 104 14.75 -4.93 8.70
C ASP A 104 14.31 -4.24 7.39
N PRO A 105 15.06 -3.23 6.89
CA PRO A 105 14.79 -2.62 5.59
C PRO A 105 14.82 -3.59 4.39
N LEU A 106 15.50 -4.73 4.53
CA LEU A 106 15.56 -5.79 3.52
C LEU A 106 14.42 -6.81 3.63
N ASP A 107 13.67 -6.79 4.73
CA ASP A 107 12.47 -7.60 4.94
C ASP A 107 11.32 -6.68 5.38
N PRO A 108 10.72 -5.92 4.42
CA PRO A 108 9.77 -4.86 4.71
C PRO A 108 8.37 -5.37 5.12
N VAL A 109 8.28 -6.64 5.53
CA VAL A 109 7.03 -7.32 5.84
C VAL A 109 6.38 -6.70 7.08
N GLY A 110 5.14 -6.24 6.93
CA GLY A 110 4.37 -5.64 8.01
C GLY A 110 3.75 -6.72 8.90
N HIS A 111 3.83 -6.54 10.22
CA HIS A 111 3.16 -7.42 11.17
C HIS A 111 2.16 -6.67 12.03
N MET A 112 0.95 -7.21 12.15
CA MET A 112 -0.02 -6.72 13.13
C MET A 112 0.52 -6.92 14.54
N ALA A 113 0.42 -5.89 15.37
CA ALA A 113 0.87 -5.94 16.76
C ALA A 113 -0.05 -5.10 17.65
N ALA A 114 -0.34 -5.59 18.85
CA ALA A 114 -1.07 -4.81 19.85
C ALA A 114 -0.29 -3.52 20.21
N THR A 115 -1.03 -2.47 20.55
CA THR A 115 -0.46 -1.19 21.01
C THR A 115 -1.42 -0.49 21.95
N ASP A 116 -0.87 0.12 23.00
CA ASP A 116 -1.60 1.04 23.89
C ASP A 116 -1.54 2.49 23.38
N GLY A 117 -0.58 2.79 22.49
CA GLY A 117 -0.36 4.10 21.89
C GLY A 117 -1.22 4.35 20.64
N PRO A 118 -1.03 5.48 19.94
CA PRO A 118 -1.68 5.75 18.67
C PRO A 118 -1.51 4.57 17.70
N VAL A 119 -2.49 4.39 16.82
CA VAL A 119 -2.49 3.38 15.75
C VAL A 119 -2.15 4.10 14.45
N PRO A 120 -0.87 4.32 14.09
CA PRO A 120 -0.51 4.94 12.83
C PRO A 120 -1.40 4.45 11.70
N TYR A 121 -2.11 5.39 11.06
CA TYR A 121 -2.82 5.05 9.85
C TYR A 121 -1.78 4.56 8.85
N HIS A 122 -1.90 3.31 8.40
CA HIS A 122 -1.01 2.74 7.41
C HIS A 122 -1.08 3.62 6.16
N GLY A 123 -0.04 4.41 5.97
CA GLY A 123 0.29 4.90 4.65
C GLY A 123 1.29 3.91 4.11
N ARG A 124 0.89 3.04 3.18
CA ARG A 124 1.91 2.53 2.29
C ARG A 124 2.41 3.73 1.49
N PRO A 125 3.72 3.98 1.41
CA PRO A 125 4.27 5.05 0.60
C PRO A 125 4.24 4.63 -0.88
N PHE A 126 3.12 4.10 -1.38
CA PHE A 126 2.84 4.18 -2.81
C PHE A 126 2.31 5.57 -3.10
N LEU A 127 3.20 6.54 -2.89
CA LEU A 127 3.24 7.74 -3.68
C LEU A 127 3.62 7.19 -5.07
N VAL A 128 2.82 7.31 -6.12
CA VAL A 128 2.59 8.64 -6.62
C VAL A 128 1.26 8.72 -7.38
N LEU A 129 0.33 9.50 -6.84
CA LEU A 129 -0.47 10.37 -7.70
C LEU A 129 0.44 11.54 -8.09
N HIS A 130 0.67 11.71 -9.39
CA HIS A 130 1.58 12.67 -10.04
C HIS A 130 3.07 12.29 -10.25
N ALA A 131 3.41 11.01 -10.46
CA ALA A 131 4.78 10.57 -10.78
C ALA A 131 5.38 11.31 -11.98
N GLU A 132 4.53 11.70 -12.92
CA GLU A 132 4.89 12.32 -14.19
C GLU A 132 5.58 13.68 -14.02
N ARG A 133 5.39 14.40 -12.91
CA ARG A 133 6.06 15.69 -12.70
C ARG A 133 7.56 15.59 -12.46
N PHE A 134 8.02 14.41 -12.04
CA PHE A 134 9.45 14.11 -11.86
C PHE A 134 9.95 13.19 -12.98
N ALA A 135 9.15 12.18 -13.36
CA ALA A 135 9.52 11.26 -14.42
C ALA A 135 9.64 11.96 -15.79
N ARG A 136 8.81 12.97 -16.11
CA ARG A 136 8.86 13.66 -17.41
C ARG A 136 10.06 14.61 -17.57
N PRO A 137 10.43 15.48 -16.61
CA PRO A 137 11.65 16.29 -16.75
C PRO A 137 12.93 15.44 -16.80
N LEU A 138 12.98 14.34 -16.03
CA LEU A 138 14.09 13.39 -16.09
C LEU A 138 14.16 12.66 -17.42
N ALA A 139 13.04 12.15 -17.95
CA ALA A 139 12.96 11.59 -19.30
C ALA A 139 13.33 12.64 -20.37
N ALA A 140 12.91 13.89 -20.22
CA ALA A 140 13.25 14.99 -21.13
C ALA A 140 14.76 15.34 -21.10
N SER A 141 15.44 15.09 -19.98
CA SER A 141 16.88 15.29 -19.85
C SER A 141 17.73 14.21 -20.55
N VAL A 142 17.14 13.05 -20.87
CA VAL A 142 17.80 11.98 -21.65
C VAL A 142 18.12 12.55 -23.02
N THR A 143 19.39 12.67 -23.38
CA THR A 143 19.83 13.35 -24.61
C THR A 143 19.70 12.48 -25.87
N ASP A 144 19.66 11.16 -25.71
CA ASP A 144 19.50 10.21 -26.80
C ASP A 144 18.05 10.25 -27.35
N PRO A 145 17.87 10.56 -28.64
CA PRO A 145 16.56 10.78 -29.23
C PRO A 145 15.75 9.49 -29.40
N GLU A 146 16.40 8.35 -29.61
CA GLU A 146 15.70 7.06 -29.67
C GLU A 146 15.24 6.63 -28.30
N LEU A 147 15.96 6.98 -27.22
CA LEU A 147 15.58 6.61 -25.85
C LEU A 147 14.52 7.53 -25.24
N ARG A 148 14.47 8.80 -25.67
CA ARG A 148 13.50 9.79 -25.17
C ARG A 148 12.08 9.57 -25.72
N GLY A 149 11.95 8.99 -26.92
CA GLY A 149 10.66 8.78 -27.60
C GLY A 149 9.83 7.59 -27.11
N ARG A 150 10.27 6.99 -25.99
CA ARG A 150 9.95 5.64 -25.53
C ARG A 150 8.95 5.74 -24.35
N PRO A 151 7.86 4.95 -24.28
CA PRO A 151 6.84 5.14 -23.24
C PRO A 151 7.36 4.89 -21.81
N LEU A 152 6.87 5.68 -20.85
CA LEU A 152 7.12 5.43 -19.43
C LEU A 152 6.24 4.27 -18.95
N THR A 153 6.78 3.06 -18.95
CA THR A 153 6.09 1.82 -18.52
C THR A 153 6.39 1.52 -17.03
N GLY A 154 5.47 0.89 -16.30
CA GLY A 154 5.48 0.69 -14.82
C GLY A 154 6.65 -0.12 -14.22
N SER A 155 6.57 -0.50 -12.94
CA SER A 155 7.69 -1.20 -12.25
C SER A 155 7.87 -2.65 -12.71
N VAL A 156 9.10 -3.14 -12.61
CA VAL A 156 9.53 -4.50 -13.00
C VAL A 156 8.68 -5.63 -12.44
N ASP A 157 8.17 -5.44 -11.22
CA ASP A 157 7.40 -6.44 -10.46
C ASP A 157 6.03 -6.73 -11.09
N GLN A 158 5.65 -5.97 -12.12
CA GLN A 158 4.39 -6.18 -12.86
C GLN A 158 4.54 -7.13 -14.06
N TRP A 159 5.77 -7.52 -14.45
CA TRP A 159 6.01 -8.24 -15.71
C TRP A 159 6.77 -9.56 -15.59
N ALA A 160 7.23 -9.96 -14.40
CA ALA A 160 7.81 -11.28 -14.17
C ALA A 160 7.47 -11.81 -12.76
N ASP A 161 6.98 -13.05 -12.67
CA ASP A 161 6.71 -13.76 -11.40
C ASP A 161 7.79 -14.81 -11.05
N SER A 162 8.89 -14.84 -11.81
CA SER A 162 9.94 -15.84 -11.66
C SER A 162 11.03 -15.36 -10.70
N THR A 163 11.16 -16.03 -9.56
CA THR A 163 12.17 -15.75 -8.53
C THR A 163 13.60 -15.81 -9.10
N ASP A 164 13.88 -16.70 -10.04
CA ASP A 164 15.21 -16.83 -10.67
C ASP A 164 15.60 -15.57 -11.47
N LEU A 165 14.60 -14.85 -11.97
CA LEU A 165 14.72 -13.56 -12.65
C LEU A 165 14.94 -12.40 -11.67
N LEU A 166 14.69 -12.59 -10.37
CA LEU A 166 14.90 -11.57 -9.33
C LEU A 166 16.16 -11.83 -8.50
N THR A 167 16.59 -13.09 -8.37
CA THR A 167 17.65 -13.49 -7.42
C THR A 167 18.87 -14.18 -8.06
N GLY A 168 18.91 -14.35 -9.38
CA GLY A 168 20.06 -14.90 -10.13
C GLY A 168 20.58 -13.98 -11.25
N ALA A 169 21.44 -14.47 -12.15
CA ALA A 169 21.93 -13.72 -13.32
C ALA A 169 20.80 -13.22 -14.26
N GLY A 170 19.60 -13.80 -14.14
CA GLY A 170 18.37 -13.28 -14.74
C GLY A 170 17.97 -11.89 -14.20
N GLY A 171 18.27 -11.55 -12.95
CA GLY A 171 18.05 -10.21 -12.38
C GLY A 171 19.02 -9.15 -12.89
N GLU A 172 20.17 -9.55 -13.41
CA GLU A 172 21.00 -8.65 -14.22
C GLU A 172 20.42 -8.48 -15.62
N ALA A 173 19.87 -9.54 -16.23
CA ALA A 173 19.22 -9.48 -17.53
C ALA A 173 17.89 -8.71 -17.50
N LEU A 174 17.14 -8.76 -16.39
CA LEU A 174 15.92 -7.98 -16.17
C LEU A 174 16.26 -6.52 -15.90
N ARG A 175 17.28 -6.24 -15.07
CA ARG A 175 17.84 -4.89 -14.98
C ARG A 175 18.37 -4.40 -16.32
N ALA A 176 18.90 -5.29 -17.17
CA ALA A 176 19.36 -4.96 -18.52
C ALA A 176 18.21 -4.81 -19.53
N ALA A 177 17.11 -5.53 -19.37
CA ALA A 177 15.90 -5.49 -20.20
C ALA A 177 15.01 -4.31 -19.82
N GLU A 178 14.83 -4.01 -18.53
CA GLU A 178 14.34 -2.71 -18.05
C GLU A 178 15.24 -1.60 -18.55
N ALA A 179 16.56 -1.76 -18.47
CA ALA A 179 17.44 -0.79 -19.07
C ALA A 179 17.23 -0.76 -20.59
N ALA A 180 16.89 -1.85 -21.28
CA ALA A 180 16.63 -1.90 -22.73
C ALA A 180 15.22 -1.40 -23.15
N THR A 181 14.24 -1.45 -22.26
CA THR A 181 12.83 -1.10 -22.51
C THR A 181 12.43 0.23 -21.84
N ALA A 182 13.20 0.73 -20.87
CA ALA A 182 13.29 2.15 -20.56
C ALA A 182 14.16 2.88 -21.59
N ARG A 183 14.98 2.10 -22.31
CA ARG A 183 15.52 2.45 -23.61
C ARG A 183 14.53 2.11 -24.76
N GLY A 184 13.23 1.89 -24.45
CA GLY A 184 12.19 1.07 -25.16
C GLY A 184 10.85 1.69 -25.60
#